data_AF-A0A0N8WMB0-F1
#
_entry.id   AF-A0A0N8WMB0-F1
#
_cell.length_a   1.000
_cell.length_b   1.000
_cell.length_c   1.000
_cell.angle_alpha   90.00
_cell.angle_beta   90.00
_cell.angle_gamma   90.00
#
_symmetry.space_group_name_H-M   'P 1'
#
loop_
_entity.id
_entity.type
_entity.pdbx_description
1 polymer ?
#
loop_
_entity_poly.entity_id
_entity_poly.type
_entity_poly.pdbx_seq_one_letter_code
_entity_poly.pdbx_strand_id
1 'polypeptide(L)' 'MGKRLPLQLSGEEATLLLEVMFSQQYALELVRSELEDIENGNKEADEQRYRQLLRLYDRLLTEEG' A
#
# COMPACT_ATOMS: atom_id res chain seq x y z
N MET A 1 3.11 0.12 23.12
CA MET A 1 3.67 -0.57 21.94
C MET A 1 4.80 0.29 21.41
N GLY A 2 6.04 -0.23 21.35
CA GLY A 2 7.19 0.55 20.91
C GLY A 2 6.99 1.04 19.48
N LYS A 3 7.21 2.34 19.22
CA LYS A 3 7.27 2.89 17.87
C LYS A 3 8.40 2.14 17.15
N ARG A 4 8.06 1.11 16.36
CA ARG A 4 9.02 0.46 15.47
C ARG A 4 9.52 1.55 14.54
N LEU A 5 10.83 1.81 14.57
CA LEU A 5 11.46 2.67 13.58
C LEU A 5 11.11 2.10 12.19
N PRO A 6 10.81 2.95 11.20
CA PRO A 6 10.57 2.46 9.85
C PRO A 6 11.79 1.66 9.42
N LEU A 7 11.56 0.40 9.06
CA LEU A 7 12.59 -0.48 8.54
C LEU A 7 13.18 0.21 7.30
N GLN A 8 14.44 0.63 7.36
CA GLN A 8 15.11 1.20 6.19
C GLN A 8 15.55 0.06 5.30
N LEU A 9 14.75 -0.19 4.26
CA LEU A 9 15.10 -1.12 3.20
C LEU A 9 16.05 -0.45 2.21
N SER A 10 17.06 -1.19 1.77
CA SER A 10 17.78 -0.88 0.54
C SER A 10 16.84 -0.98 -0.67
N GLY A 11 17.26 -0.43 -1.81
CA GLY A 11 16.47 -0.52 -3.05
C GLY A 11 16.22 -1.96 -3.50
N GLU A 12 17.20 -2.85 -3.30
CA GLU A 12 17.08 -4.27 -3.62
C GLU A 12 16.08 -4.97 -2.70
N GLU A 13 16.15 -4.71 -1.38
CA GLU A 13 15.21 -5.30 -0.42
C GLU A 13 13.78 -4.80 -0.62
N ALA A 14 13.60 -3.51 -0.95
CA ALA A 14 12.29 -2.96 -1.26
C ALA A 14 11.69 -3.60 -2.52
N THR A 15 12.52 -3.83 -3.54
CA THR A 15 12.11 -4.48 -4.79
C THR A 15 11.70 -5.93 -4.53
N LEU A 16 12.54 -6.69 -3.81
CA LEU A 16 12.24 -8.07 -3.44
C LEU A 16 10.93 -8.17 -2.62
N LEU A 17 10.73 -7.25 -1.68
CA LEU A 17 9.50 -7.21 -0.90
C LEU A 17 8.27 -6.97 -1.79
N LEU A 18 8.35 -6.04 -2.73
CA LEU A 18 7.27 -5.79 -3.69
C LEU A 18 6.97 -7.02 -4.55
N GLU A 19 7.98 -7.70 -5.08
CA GLU A 19 7.81 -8.94 -5.86
C GLU A 19 7.10 -10.04 -5.05
N VAL A 20 7.48 -10.21 -3.78
CA VAL A 20 6.85 -11.17 -2.87
C VAL A 20 5.39 -10.79 -2.56
N MET A 21 5.09 -9.49 -2.45
CA MET A 21 3.73 -9.01 -2.22
C MET A 21 2.83 -9.18 -3.46
N PHE A 22 3.36 -8.94 -4.65
CA PHE A 22 2.64 -9.14 -5.91
C PHE A 22 2.36 -10.62 -6.18
N SER A 23 3.34 -11.50 -5.96
CA SER A 23 3.16 -12.94 -6.18
C SER A 23 2.10 -13.59 -5.28
N GLN A 24 1.77 -12.94 -4.16
CA GLN A 24 0.75 -13.41 -3.20
C GLN A 24 -0.53 -12.57 -3.22
N GLN A 25 -0.69 -11.64 -4.17
CA GLN A 25 -1.85 -10.73 -4.29
C GLN A 25 -2.12 -9.84 -3.05
N TYR A 26 -1.16 -9.73 -2.12
CA TYR A 26 -1.32 -8.89 -0.93
C TYR A 26 -1.24 -7.39 -1.23
N ALA A 27 -0.65 -7.02 -2.36
CA ALA A 27 -0.52 -5.61 -2.73
C ALA A 27 -1.88 -4.92 -2.86
N LEU A 28 -2.84 -5.56 -3.54
CA LEU A 28 -4.19 -5.01 -3.71
C LEU A 28 -4.93 -4.90 -2.37
N GLU A 29 -4.88 -5.96 -1.56
CA GLU A 29 -5.53 -6.01 -0.24
C GLU A 29 -5.04 -4.90 0.69
N LEU A 30 -3.73 -4.65 0.71
CA LEU A 30 -3.15 -3.60 1.55
C LEU A 30 -3.57 -2.20 1.11
N VAL A 31 -3.58 -1.93 -0.20
CA VAL A 31 -4.03 -0.64 -0.73
C VAL A 31 -5.52 -0.44 -0.44
N ARG A 32 -6.33 -1.50 -0.60
CA ARG A 32 -7.75 -1.47 -0.28
C ARG A 32 -7.99 -1.17 1.21
N SER A 33 -7.31 -1.88 2.11
CA SER A 33 -7.44 -1.66 3.55
C SER A 33 -7.03 -0.24 3.95
N GLU A 34 -5.97 0.30 3.36
CA GLU A 34 -5.52 1.68 3.61
C GLU A 34 -6.57 2.70 3.17
N LEU A 35 -7.21 2.48 2.00
CA LEU A 35 -8.31 3.32 1.51
C LEU A 35 -9.53 3.22 2.42
N GLU A 36 -9.94 2.02 2.82
CA GLU A 36 -11.07 1.79 3.73
C GLU A 36 -10.83 2.50 5.08
N ASP A 37 -9.61 2.47 5.62
CA ASP A 37 -9.27 3.17 6.85
C ASP A 37 -9.34 4.70 6.71
N ILE A 38 -8.93 5.25 5.55
CA ILE A 38 -9.04 6.68 5.28
C ILE A 38 -10.51 7.09 5.14
N GLU A 39 -11.30 6.33 4.37
CA GLU A 39 -12.70 6.63 4.08
C GLU A 39 -13.60 6.53 5.31
N ASN A 40 -13.28 5.62 6.24
CA ASN A 40 -13.98 5.49 7.51
C ASN A 40 -13.49 6.49 8.59
N GLY A 41 -12.46 7.28 8.30
CA GLY A 41 -11.86 8.21 9.26
C GLY A 41 -11.01 7.56 10.34
N ASN A 42 -10.61 6.29 10.16
CA ASN A 42 -9.67 5.59 11.03
C ASN A 42 -8.23 6.07 10.82
N LYS A 43 -7.93 6.66 9.65
CA LYS A 43 -6.60 7.16 9.29
C LYS A 43 -6.67 8.51 8.62
N GLU A 44 -5.87 9.46 9.11
CA GLU A 44 -5.69 10.75 8.44
C GLU A 44 -4.78 10.60 7.21
N ALA A 45 -5.22 11.13 6.08
CA ALA A 45 -4.43 11.28 4.87
C ALA A 45 -4.74 12.62 4.23
N ASP A 46 -3.72 13.27 3.66
CA ASP A 46 -3.96 14.43 2.81
C ASP A 46 -4.59 14.00 1.47
N GLU A 47 -5.19 14.96 0.78
CA GLU A 47 -5.86 14.72 -0.50
C GLU A 47 -4.89 14.16 -1.56
N GLN A 48 -3.61 14.54 -1.49
CA GLN A 48 -2.59 14.06 -2.41
C GLN A 48 -2.33 12.55 -2.23
N ARG A 49 -2.12 12.10 -0.99
CA ARG A 49 -1.89 10.71 -0.63
C ARG A 49 -3.10 9.85 -0.97
N TYR A 50 -4.31 10.33 -0.67
CA TYR A 50 -5.54 9.63 -1.03
C TYR A 50 -5.65 9.42 -2.55
N ARG A 51 -5.41 10.47 -3.34
CA ARG A 51 -5.40 10.36 -4.82
C ARG A 51 -4.31 9.42 -5.35
N GLN A 52 -3.14 9.37 -4.70
CA GLN A 52 -2.07 8.42 -5.06
C GLN A 52 -2.48 6.96 -4.79
N LEU A 53 -3.14 6.71 -3.66
CA LEU A 53 -3.65 5.38 -3.32
C LEU A 53 -4.75 4.92 -4.28
N LEU A 54 -5.68 5.81 -4.67
CA LEU A 54 -6.71 5.49 -5.68
C LEU A 54 -6.09 5.08 -7.02
N ARG A 55 -5.13 5.87 -7.54
CA ARG A 55 -4.44 5.52 -8.79
C ARG A 55 -3.68 4.20 -8.69
N LEU A 56 -3.11 3.91 -7.52
CA LEU A 56 -2.42 2.64 -7.29
C LEU A 56 -3.42 1.49 -7.28
N TYR A 57 -4.55 1.64 -6.57
CA TYR A 57 -5.64 0.67 -6.54
C TYR A 57 -6.14 0.31 -7.96
N ASP A 58 -6.43 1.32 -8.78
CA ASP A 58 -6.90 1.12 -10.16
C ASP A 58 -5.89 0.33 -11.00
N ARG A 59 -4.59 0.61 -10.84
CA ARG A 59 -3.52 -0.10 -11.55
C ARG A 59 -3.43 -1.55 -11.10
N LEU A 60 -3.48 -1.81 -9.80
CA LEU A 60 -3.42 -3.17 -9.25
C LEU A 60 -4.63 -4.00 -9.68
N LEU A 61 -5.83 -3.41 -9.67
CA LEU A 61 -7.05 -4.07 -10.13
C LEU A 61 -7.00 -4.42 -11.62
N THR A 62 -6.35 -3.60 -12.44
CA THR A 62 -6.20 -3.84 -13.88
C THR A 62 -5.17 -4.93 -14.19
N GLU A 63 -4.11 -5.06 -13.38
CA GLU A 63 -3.08 -6.08 -13.57
C GLU A 63 -3.49 -7.48 -13.04
N GLU A 64 -4.53 -7.57 -12.20
CA GLU A 64 -5.11 -8.85 -11.75
C GLU A 64 -6.15 -9.44 -12.74
N GLY A 65 -6.53 -8.71 -13.80
CA GLY A 65 -7.50 -9.14 -14.83
C GLY A 65 -6.86 -9.55 -16.15
#